data_AF-A0A7K7UIC8-F1
#
_entry.id   AF-A0A7K7UIC8-F1
#
_cell.length_a   1.000
_cell.length_b   1.000
_cell.length_c   1.000
_cell.angle_alpha   90.00
_cell.angle_beta   90.00
_cell.angle_gamma   90.00
#
_symmetry.space_group_name_H-M   'P 1'
#
loop_
_entity.id
_entity.type
_entity.pdbx_description
1 polymer ?
#
loop_
_entity_poly.entity_id
_entity_poly.type
_entity_poly.pdbx_seq_one_letter_code
_entity_poly.pdbx_strand_id
1 'polypeptide(L)'
;LENLVIPTRNDLCSQKYKPVDYKHLYELAAVEKMASAKIQLKVKKTEQVSKISKEQMLLKQHQQVWWREHKRLSENRQKAEAEIKTFLDEESHKHSFFLDMRDLEHKLSKERDTYQKNTVVPIWQLKENLRFGLSEMQCYLSEDSCLKSKSNPVEMLQQIKLVKKQQKAILEFLIVESLALERELEDYKTKALAHYFEEKNGLFLEVPSALLSLECPYPDLKTLVINEYRKLASGYWSKLQEIDQQLKVLYRNIEWKEEDQWVFQTVIDQYPSDLQGRRTLYLDVLQRYLPHKSRRDLVVHEKAWHRYHFIRNQRRVLILNWAQARKAFLLKAVTTAAEASAAHETEAVLANTRQKQQEICANLKAKVLQWKARREAAANLQAAVAARRKVKKEEEERLRKEREMIRRAQEKEKVKKYWAEKQLKWQEQEEKDLQRLEELRKLMAERAVKDRERVKFRQALLERRLLEKKELALQEAREEEEKEKCLEALRQQVAVVAKLDPARVVADTVASKARMGIGTNEEFDLQKPLFQLHTYSEQQIISDPRLRVELALREAGLHKTRYAKEILPQIPPLKLPRRDTESTAFKM
;
A
#
# COMPACT_ATOMS: atom_id res chain seq x y z
N LEU A 1 -32.55 -110.15 33.53
CA LEU A 1 -33.08 -110.92 32.39
C LEU A 1 -32.00 -110.95 31.33
N GLU A 2 -31.71 -112.13 30.76
CA GLU A 2 -31.19 -112.36 29.40
C GLU A 2 -29.87 -111.65 28.97
N ASN A 3 -28.82 -112.32 28.48
CA ASN A 3 -28.62 -113.76 28.19
C ASN A 3 -27.18 -114.17 28.51
N LEU A 4 -26.99 -115.37 29.10
CA LEU A 4 -25.71 -116.08 29.02
C LEU A 4 -25.69 -116.91 27.72
N VAL A 5 -24.66 -116.74 26.91
CA VAL A 5 -24.33 -117.66 25.82
C VAL A 5 -22.89 -118.13 26.00
N ILE A 6 -22.73 -119.42 26.29
CA ILE A 6 -21.44 -120.11 26.34
C ILE A 6 -21.40 -121.12 25.19
N PRO A 7 -20.50 -120.97 24.22
CA PRO A 7 -20.08 -122.06 23.34
C PRO A 7 -18.83 -122.74 23.93
N THR A 8 -18.87 -124.05 24.11
CA THR A 8 -17.75 -124.84 24.65
C THR A 8 -16.91 -125.49 23.55
N ARG A 9 -15.59 -125.54 23.80
CA ARG A 9 -14.58 -126.49 23.25
C ARG A 9 -14.40 -126.56 21.72
N ASN A 10 -13.17 -126.29 21.26
CA ASN A 10 -12.15 -127.35 21.13
C ASN A 10 -10.76 -126.78 20.84
N ASP A 11 -9.72 -127.51 21.25
CA ASP A 11 -8.32 -127.09 21.16
C ASP A 11 -7.65 -127.48 19.82
N LEU A 12 -6.88 -126.55 19.25
CA LEU A 12 -5.74 -126.86 18.39
C LEU A 12 -4.60 -125.88 18.70
N CYS A 13 -3.66 -126.32 19.54
CA CYS A 13 -2.64 -125.46 20.14
C CYS A 13 -1.59 -124.96 19.14
N SER A 14 -1.59 -123.65 18.84
CA SER A 14 -0.39 -122.97 18.34
C SER A 14 0.52 -122.60 19.52
N GLN A 15 1.45 -123.51 19.87
CA GLN A 15 2.39 -123.35 20.99
C GLN A 15 3.49 -122.29 20.71
N LYS A 16 3.10 -121.02 20.53
CA LYS A 16 4.02 -119.87 20.35
C LYS A 16 3.80 -118.72 21.34
N TYR A 17 2.75 -118.77 22.15
CA TYR A 17 2.46 -117.78 23.18
C TYR A 17 2.39 -118.46 24.54
N LYS A 18 3.15 -117.95 25.51
CA LYS A 18 3.00 -118.35 26.92
C LYS A 18 1.60 -117.97 27.39
N PRO A 19 0.97 -118.73 28.30
CA PRO A 19 -0.31 -118.33 28.90
C PRO A 19 -0.15 -116.95 29.52
N VAL A 20 -0.98 -116.00 29.07
CA VAL A 20 -0.94 -114.62 29.55
C VAL A 20 -1.51 -114.60 30.97
N ASP A 21 -0.69 -114.23 31.95
CA ASP A 21 -1.18 -114.05 33.32
C ASP A 21 -2.00 -112.76 33.41
N TYR A 22 -3.31 -112.92 33.23
CA TYR A 22 -4.27 -111.83 33.37
C TYR A 22 -4.29 -111.23 34.78
N LYS A 23 -3.96 -111.98 35.85
CA LYS A 23 -3.88 -111.41 37.20
C LYS A 23 -2.69 -110.46 37.29
N HIS A 24 -1.52 -110.89 36.83
CA HIS A 24 -0.33 -110.05 36.77
C HIS A 24 -0.55 -108.81 35.88
N LEU A 25 -1.27 -108.93 34.76
CA LEU A 25 -1.65 -107.77 33.94
C LEU A 25 -2.64 -106.83 34.66
N TYR A 26 -3.61 -107.34 35.42
CA TYR A 26 -4.50 -106.51 36.23
C TYR A 26 -3.76 -105.80 37.37
N GLU A 27 -2.78 -106.45 37.99
CA GLU A 27 -1.89 -105.88 39.01
C GLU A 27 -1.03 -104.75 38.42
N LEU A 28 -0.36 -105.00 37.28
CA LEU A 28 0.40 -103.98 36.54
C LEU A 28 -0.50 -102.81 36.13
N ALA A 29 -1.70 -103.07 35.60
CA ALA A 29 -2.67 -102.03 35.25
C ALA A 29 -3.21 -101.26 36.46
N ALA A 30 -3.29 -101.89 37.64
CA ALA A 30 -3.65 -101.21 38.89
C ALA A 30 -2.48 -100.34 39.41
N VAL A 31 -1.24 -100.82 39.31
CA VAL A 31 -0.03 -100.04 39.61
C VAL A 31 0.08 -98.82 38.70
N GLU A 32 -0.14 -98.96 37.40
CA GLU A 32 -0.16 -97.84 36.44
C GLU A 32 -1.34 -96.88 36.66
N LYS A 33 -2.52 -97.37 37.05
CA LYS A 33 -3.63 -96.49 37.50
C LYS A 33 -3.26 -95.70 38.76
N MET A 34 -2.54 -96.31 39.71
CA MET A 34 -2.03 -95.61 40.89
C MET A 34 -0.89 -94.64 40.56
N ALA A 35 -0.02 -94.96 39.60
CA ALA A 35 1.06 -94.09 39.13
C ALA A 35 0.51 -92.87 38.39
N SER A 36 -0.38 -93.08 37.42
CA SER A 36 -1.07 -92.01 36.68
C SER A 36 -1.93 -91.13 37.60
N ALA A 37 -2.62 -91.69 38.61
CA ALA A 37 -3.31 -90.90 39.64
C ALA A 37 -2.34 -90.02 40.46
N LYS A 38 -1.17 -90.56 40.86
CA LYS A 38 -0.11 -89.78 41.51
C LYS A 38 0.45 -88.67 40.60
N ILE A 39 0.56 -88.91 39.29
CA ILE A 39 0.97 -87.90 38.29
C ILE A 39 -0.10 -86.81 38.17
N GLN A 40 -1.39 -87.16 38.00
CA GLN A 40 -2.48 -86.17 37.96
C GLN A 40 -2.55 -85.31 39.24
N LEU A 41 -2.29 -85.90 40.41
CA LEU A 41 -2.25 -85.18 41.68
C LEU A 41 -1.03 -84.23 41.76
N LYS A 42 0.13 -84.62 41.21
CA LYS A 42 1.28 -83.71 41.03
C LYS A 42 0.94 -82.56 40.07
N VAL A 43 0.32 -82.84 38.91
CA VAL A 43 -0.09 -81.82 37.93
C VAL A 43 -1.03 -80.80 38.55
N LYS A 44 -2.10 -81.25 39.23
CA LYS A 44 -3.04 -80.36 39.95
C LYS A 44 -2.35 -79.49 41.01
N LYS A 45 -1.37 -80.03 41.74
CA LYS A 45 -0.55 -79.23 42.68
C LYS A 45 0.32 -78.19 41.95
N THR A 46 0.99 -78.55 40.86
CA THR A 46 1.78 -77.59 40.08
C THR A 46 0.93 -76.50 39.43
N GLU A 47 -0.29 -76.81 39.00
CA GLU A 47 -1.25 -75.80 38.53
C GLU A 47 -1.67 -74.84 39.66
N GLN A 48 -1.98 -75.36 40.86
CA GLN A 48 -2.33 -74.53 42.02
C GLN A 48 -1.18 -73.59 42.39
N VAL A 49 0.06 -74.10 42.47
CA VAL A 49 1.26 -73.28 42.72
C VAL A 49 1.46 -72.24 41.61
N SER A 50 1.26 -72.60 40.33
CA SER A 50 1.33 -71.65 39.20
C SER A 50 0.27 -70.55 39.29
N LYS A 51 -0.98 -70.88 39.67
CA LYS A 51 -2.07 -69.93 39.89
C LYS A 51 -1.76 -68.97 41.04
N ILE A 52 -1.31 -69.49 42.19
CA ILE A 52 -0.91 -68.70 43.37
C ILE A 52 0.28 -67.79 43.06
N SER A 53 1.29 -68.29 42.34
CA SER A 53 2.47 -67.50 41.95
C SER A 53 2.11 -66.33 41.01
N LYS A 54 1.23 -66.55 40.04
CA LYS A 54 0.72 -65.49 39.15
C LYS A 54 -0.09 -64.43 39.92
N GLU A 55 -0.94 -64.87 40.85
CA GLU A 55 -1.73 -63.98 41.69
C GLU A 55 -0.83 -63.13 42.62
N GLN A 56 0.18 -63.73 43.25
CA GLN A 56 1.18 -63.00 44.03
C GLN A 56 2.00 -62.01 43.20
N MET A 57 2.26 -62.31 41.92
CA MET A 57 2.93 -61.39 41.00
C MET A 57 2.05 -60.19 40.65
N LEU A 58 0.77 -60.41 40.33
CA LEU A 58 -0.20 -59.35 40.07
C LEU A 58 -0.39 -58.44 41.30
N LEU A 59 -0.58 -59.03 42.49
CA LEU A 59 -0.73 -58.26 43.73
C LEU A 59 0.49 -57.38 44.03
N LYS A 60 1.72 -57.87 43.77
CA LYS A 60 2.95 -57.06 43.89
C LYS A 60 3.00 -55.90 42.88
N GLN A 61 2.54 -56.12 41.65
CA GLN A 61 2.46 -55.06 40.63
C GLN A 61 1.43 -53.99 41.03
N HIS A 62 0.23 -54.39 41.47
CA HIS A 62 -0.81 -53.48 41.95
C HIS A 62 -0.37 -52.68 43.18
N GLN A 63 0.31 -53.33 44.14
CA GLN A 63 0.95 -52.66 45.28
C GLN A 63 2.00 -51.63 44.84
N GLN A 64 2.82 -51.94 43.84
CA GLN A 64 3.81 -50.99 43.32
C GLN A 64 3.15 -49.76 42.68
N VAL A 65 2.04 -49.95 41.94
CA VAL A 65 1.25 -48.85 41.38
C VAL A 65 0.66 -47.99 42.50
N TRP A 66 0.02 -48.60 43.51
CA TRP A 66 -0.51 -47.90 44.68
C TRP A 66 0.55 -47.09 45.44
N TRP A 67 1.76 -47.62 45.64
CA TRP A 67 2.84 -46.86 46.27
C TRP A 67 3.31 -45.66 45.44
N ARG A 68 3.37 -45.78 44.11
CA ARG A 68 3.69 -44.66 43.21
C ARG A 68 2.61 -43.58 43.25
N GLU A 69 1.34 -43.97 43.20
CA GLU A 69 0.22 -43.03 43.23
C GLU A 69 0.03 -42.38 44.60
N HIS A 70 0.18 -43.12 45.70
CA HIS A 70 0.16 -42.52 47.04
C HIS A 70 1.23 -41.43 47.17
N LYS A 71 2.45 -41.69 46.66
CA LYS A 71 3.51 -40.67 46.61
C LYS A 71 3.11 -39.47 45.73
N ARG A 72 2.69 -39.71 44.48
CA ARG A 72 2.25 -38.67 43.52
C ARG A 72 1.12 -37.80 44.07
N LEU A 73 0.12 -38.42 44.71
CA LEU A 73 -1.02 -37.72 45.32
C LEU A 73 -0.60 -36.94 46.58
N SER A 74 0.32 -37.48 47.39
CA SER A 74 0.92 -36.75 48.51
C SER A 74 1.70 -35.51 48.04
N GLU A 75 2.52 -35.64 47.00
CA GLU A 75 3.29 -34.54 46.40
C GLU A 75 2.37 -33.49 45.76
N ASN A 76 1.37 -33.93 44.97
CA ASN A 76 0.37 -33.03 44.39
C ASN A 76 -0.47 -32.30 45.45
N ARG A 77 -0.84 -33.00 46.54
CA ARG A 77 -1.56 -32.40 47.67
C ARG A 77 -0.70 -31.34 48.36
N GLN A 78 0.55 -31.64 48.68
CA GLN A 78 1.48 -30.68 49.30
C GLN A 78 1.69 -29.45 48.40
N LYS A 79 1.79 -29.66 47.08
CA LYS A 79 1.90 -28.56 46.10
C LYS A 79 0.64 -27.70 46.05
N ALA A 80 -0.55 -28.30 46.01
CA ALA A 80 -1.82 -27.57 46.03
C ALA A 80 -2.06 -26.84 47.36
N GLU A 81 -1.74 -27.45 48.50
CA GLU A 81 -1.80 -26.80 49.82
C GLU A 81 -0.82 -25.63 49.92
N ALA A 82 0.35 -25.70 49.27
CA ALA A 82 1.29 -24.58 49.19
C ALA A 82 0.78 -23.47 48.26
N GLU A 83 0.27 -23.81 47.07
CA GLU A 83 -0.29 -22.85 46.10
C GLU A 83 -1.49 -22.08 46.69
N ILE A 84 -2.38 -22.78 47.41
CA ILE A 84 -3.51 -22.17 48.11
C ILE A 84 -3.01 -21.23 49.22
N LYS A 85 -1.97 -21.60 49.98
CA LYS A 85 -1.40 -20.72 51.02
C LYS A 85 -0.77 -19.47 50.41
N THR A 86 0.05 -19.59 49.38
CA THR A 86 0.63 -18.43 48.69
C THR A 86 -0.46 -17.51 48.12
N PHE A 87 -1.52 -18.07 47.54
CA PHE A 87 -2.67 -17.30 47.05
C PHE A 87 -3.39 -16.55 48.18
N LEU A 88 -3.67 -17.22 49.30
CA LEU A 88 -4.31 -16.62 50.48
C LEU A 88 -3.44 -15.56 51.16
N ASP A 89 -2.11 -15.71 51.17
CA ASP A 89 -1.19 -14.68 51.70
C ASP A 89 -1.02 -13.50 50.72
N GLU A 90 -1.03 -13.73 49.41
CA GLU A 90 -0.94 -12.66 48.39
C GLU A 90 -2.23 -11.85 48.20
N GLU A 91 -3.41 -12.46 48.40
CA GLU A 91 -4.71 -11.78 48.23
C GLU A 91 -5.32 -11.26 49.55
N SER A 92 -4.94 -11.77 50.73
CA SER A 92 -5.39 -11.20 52.01
C SER A 92 -4.93 -9.76 52.24
N HIS A 93 -3.87 -9.33 51.58
CA HIS A 93 -3.41 -7.94 51.56
C HIS A 93 -4.26 -7.03 50.64
N LYS A 94 -5.16 -7.60 49.82
CA LYS A 94 -5.95 -6.88 48.81
C LYS A 94 -7.45 -6.91 49.10
N HIS A 95 -7.98 -8.01 49.65
CA HIS A 95 -9.43 -8.22 49.83
C HIS A 95 -9.73 -8.75 51.25
N SER A 96 -10.59 -8.03 51.99
CA SER A 96 -10.90 -8.30 53.40
C SER A 96 -11.49 -9.70 53.64
N PHE A 97 -12.26 -10.23 52.69
CA PHE A 97 -12.88 -11.55 52.77
C PHE A 97 -11.88 -12.68 53.09
N PHE A 98 -10.63 -12.59 52.64
CA PHE A 98 -9.60 -13.60 52.97
C PHE A 98 -9.08 -13.50 54.41
N LEU A 99 -9.25 -12.36 55.06
CA LEU A 99 -9.01 -12.21 56.51
C LEU A 99 -10.15 -12.89 57.28
N ASP A 100 -11.41 -12.64 56.89
CA ASP A 100 -12.59 -13.31 57.48
C ASP A 100 -12.48 -14.85 57.37
N MET A 101 -12.05 -15.36 56.22
CA MET A 101 -11.77 -16.79 55.99
C MET A 101 -10.63 -17.33 56.86
N ARG A 102 -9.55 -16.57 57.06
CA ARG A 102 -8.43 -16.96 57.94
C ARG A 102 -8.88 -16.99 59.41
N ASP A 103 -9.74 -16.05 59.80
CA ASP A 103 -10.38 -16.00 61.12
C ASP A 103 -11.33 -17.18 61.36
N LEU A 104 -12.08 -17.59 60.33
CA LEU A 104 -12.91 -18.81 60.35
C LEU A 104 -12.06 -20.08 60.46
N GLU A 105 -10.96 -20.20 59.72
CA GLU A 105 -9.99 -21.31 59.88
C GLU A 105 -9.46 -21.38 61.33
N HIS A 106 -9.12 -20.23 61.92
CA HIS A 106 -8.63 -20.17 63.31
C HIS A 106 -9.72 -20.50 64.34
N LYS A 107 -11.00 -20.18 64.07
CA LYS A 107 -12.15 -20.59 64.90
C LYS A 107 -12.38 -22.10 64.81
N LEU A 108 -12.51 -22.63 63.59
CA LEU A 108 -12.70 -24.07 63.33
C LEU A 108 -11.55 -24.93 63.88
N SER A 109 -10.31 -24.45 63.82
CA SER A 109 -9.16 -25.15 64.42
C SER A 109 -9.25 -25.21 65.95
N LYS A 110 -9.61 -24.10 66.61
CA LYS A 110 -9.82 -24.05 68.07
C LYS A 110 -11.01 -24.90 68.52
N GLU A 111 -12.10 -24.89 67.75
CA GLU A 111 -13.28 -25.73 67.97
C GLU A 111 -12.93 -27.21 67.82
N ARG A 112 -12.20 -27.59 66.77
CA ARG A 112 -11.68 -28.95 66.55
C ARG A 112 -10.76 -29.41 67.68
N ASP A 113 -9.82 -28.57 68.11
CA ASP A 113 -8.92 -28.88 69.24
C ASP A 113 -9.70 -29.06 70.55
N THR A 114 -10.71 -28.23 70.78
CA THR A 114 -11.58 -28.30 71.97
C THR A 114 -12.47 -29.55 71.93
N TYR A 115 -13.05 -29.86 70.78
CA TYR A 115 -13.81 -31.07 70.53
C TYR A 115 -12.95 -32.33 70.68
N GLN A 116 -11.72 -32.32 70.16
CA GLN A 116 -10.77 -33.42 70.32
C GLN A 116 -10.37 -33.59 71.80
N LYS A 117 -10.13 -32.50 72.54
CA LYS A 117 -9.90 -32.57 74.00
C LYS A 117 -11.12 -33.19 74.70
N ASN A 118 -12.31 -32.67 74.47
CA ASN A 118 -13.53 -33.10 75.15
C ASN A 118 -13.95 -34.54 74.79
N THR A 119 -13.72 -34.99 73.56
CA THR A 119 -14.16 -36.30 73.07
C THR A 119 -13.10 -37.38 73.22
N VAL A 120 -11.82 -37.07 72.95
CA VAL A 120 -10.74 -38.07 72.85
C VAL A 120 -9.98 -38.24 74.16
N VAL A 121 -9.74 -37.18 74.93
CA VAL A 121 -8.99 -37.28 76.21
C VAL A 121 -9.69 -38.19 77.23
N PRO A 122 -11.03 -38.16 77.42
CA PRO A 122 -11.70 -39.12 78.30
C PRO A 122 -11.54 -40.59 77.87
N ILE A 123 -11.29 -40.86 76.59
CA ILE A 123 -11.04 -42.23 76.08
C ILE A 123 -9.63 -42.67 76.46
N TRP A 124 -8.63 -41.79 76.33
CA TRP A 124 -7.26 -42.08 76.75
C TRP A 124 -7.13 -42.18 78.25
N GLN A 125 -7.76 -41.28 79.01
CA GLN A 125 -7.84 -41.37 80.47
C GLN A 125 -8.53 -42.67 80.91
N LEU A 126 -9.65 -43.07 80.28
CA LEU A 126 -10.28 -44.36 80.58
C LEU A 126 -9.33 -45.54 80.25
N LYS A 127 -8.66 -45.51 79.10
CA LYS A 127 -7.69 -46.54 78.68
C LYS A 127 -6.49 -46.64 79.65
N GLU A 128 -6.01 -45.50 80.15
CA GLU A 128 -4.89 -45.43 81.10
C GLU A 128 -5.33 -45.85 82.51
N ASN A 129 -6.49 -45.40 82.99
CA ASN A 129 -7.09 -45.85 84.25
C ASN A 129 -7.34 -47.37 84.25
N LEU A 130 -7.83 -47.93 83.13
CA LEU A 130 -8.02 -49.38 82.98
C LEU A 130 -6.68 -50.13 82.91
N ARG A 131 -5.67 -49.58 82.24
CA ARG A 131 -4.33 -50.17 82.22
C ARG A 131 -3.71 -50.16 83.63
N PHE A 132 -3.87 -49.06 84.36
CA PHE A 132 -3.39 -48.89 85.73
C PHE A 132 -4.09 -49.84 86.70
N GLY A 133 -5.43 -49.89 86.69
CA GLY A 133 -6.21 -50.83 87.52
C GLY A 133 -5.95 -52.30 87.19
N LEU A 134 -5.68 -52.64 85.93
CA LEU A 134 -5.22 -53.98 85.54
C LEU A 134 -3.83 -54.30 86.10
N SER A 135 -2.88 -53.34 86.09
CA SER A 135 -1.57 -53.54 86.72
C SER A 135 -1.64 -53.61 88.25
N GLU A 136 -2.48 -52.79 88.91
CA GLU A 136 -2.74 -52.92 90.36
C GLU A 136 -3.26 -54.33 90.70
N MET A 137 -4.28 -54.81 89.98
CA MET A 137 -4.83 -56.16 90.19
C MET A 137 -3.82 -57.27 89.90
N GLN A 138 -2.86 -57.07 89.01
CA GLN A 138 -1.76 -58.02 88.78
C GLN A 138 -0.72 -58.01 89.91
N CYS A 139 -0.39 -56.83 90.47
CA CYS A 139 0.48 -56.73 91.65
C CYS A 139 -0.16 -57.39 92.87
N TYR A 140 -1.44 -57.12 93.15
CA TYR A 140 -2.16 -57.73 94.28
C TYR A 140 -2.39 -59.25 94.15
N LEU A 141 -2.20 -59.83 92.97
CA LEU A 141 -2.17 -61.29 92.77
C LEU A 141 -0.78 -61.92 93.03
N SER A 142 0.22 -61.11 93.37
CA SER A 142 1.60 -61.54 93.65
C SER A 142 2.05 -61.32 95.10
N GLU A 143 1.25 -60.65 95.94
CA GLU A 143 1.56 -60.34 97.33
C GLU A 143 0.45 -60.87 98.27
N ASP A 144 0.74 -61.95 99.01
CA ASP A 144 -0.19 -62.63 99.95
C ASP A 144 -0.46 -61.82 101.24
N SER A 145 -1.00 -60.59 101.13
CA SER A 145 -1.47 -59.83 102.29
C SER A 145 -2.82 -59.16 102.06
N CYS A 146 -3.79 -59.48 102.92
CA CYS A 146 -5.18 -59.03 102.78
C CYS A 146 -5.37 -57.60 103.32
N LEU A 147 -5.03 -56.60 102.48
CA LEU A 147 -5.47 -55.22 102.66
C LEU A 147 -6.41 -54.82 101.52
N LYS A 148 -7.56 -54.26 101.90
CA LYS A 148 -8.68 -53.97 100.98
C LYS A 148 -8.23 -53.11 99.80
N SER A 149 -8.36 -53.64 98.58
CA SER A 149 -8.18 -52.87 97.36
C SER A 149 -9.16 -51.68 97.33
N LYS A 150 -8.62 -50.47 97.16
CA LYS A 150 -9.44 -49.24 97.05
C LYS A 150 -10.14 -49.15 95.68
N SER A 151 -9.63 -49.86 94.69
CA SER A 151 -10.03 -49.80 93.28
C SER A 151 -11.30 -50.62 93.03
N ASN A 152 -12.47 -50.01 93.30
CA ASN A 152 -13.77 -50.67 93.22
C ASN A 152 -14.13 -51.08 91.76
N PRO A 153 -14.26 -52.38 91.44
CA PRO A 153 -14.55 -52.83 90.07
C PRO A 153 -15.95 -52.41 89.59
N VAL A 154 -16.90 -52.16 90.51
CA VAL A 154 -18.25 -51.69 90.17
C VAL A 154 -18.19 -50.27 89.62
N GLU A 155 -17.38 -49.39 90.22
CA GLU A 155 -17.20 -48.01 89.78
C GLU A 155 -16.49 -47.93 88.43
N MET A 156 -15.43 -48.75 88.21
CA MET A 156 -14.78 -48.84 86.90
C MET A 156 -15.76 -49.31 85.80
N LEU A 157 -16.61 -50.31 86.08
CA LEU A 157 -17.63 -50.78 85.13
C LEU A 157 -18.73 -49.72 84.88
N GLN A 158 -19.06 -48.88 85.86
CA GLN A 158 -19.94 -47.73 85.67
C GLN A 158 -19.27 -46.65 84.81
N GLN A 159 -18.00 -46.32 85.06
CA GLN A 159 -17.23 -45.35 84.27
C GLN A 159 -17.11 -45.77 82.80
N ILE A 160 -16.81 -47.05 82.52
CA ILE A 160 -16.83 -47.60 81.15
C ILE A 160 -18.21 -47.41 80.50
N LYS A 161 -19.30 -47.72 81.22
CA LYS A 161 -20.68 -47.58 80.70
C LYS A 161 -21.06 -46.13 80.43
N LEU A 162 -20.62 -45.18 81.26
CA LEU A 162 -20.83 -43.75 81.08
C LEU A 162 -20.08 -43.23 79.84
N VAL A 163 -18.78 -43.49 79.74
CA VAL A 163 -17.96 -43.05 78.59
C VAL A 163 -18.44 -43.68 77.27
N LYS A 164 -18.87 -44.96 77.28
CA LYS A 164 -19.50 -45.58 76.09
C LYS A 164 -20.83 -44.93 75.70
N LYS A 165 -21.67 -44.53 76.67
CA LYS A 165 -22.90 -43.77 76.38
C LYS A 165 -22.59 -42.38 75.83
N GLN A 166 -21.61 -41.67 76.38
CA GLN A 166 -21.17 -40.36 75.91
C GLN A 166 -20.64 -40.44 74.47
N GLN A 167 -19.69 -41.35 74.19
CA GLN A 167 -19.19 -41.58 72.82
C GLN A 167 -20.31 -41.92 71.84
N LYS A 168 -21.26 -42.78 72.24
CA LYS A 168 -22.39 -43.14 71.38
C LYS A 168 -23.24 -41.91 71.04
N ALA A 169 -23.65 -41.11 72.04
CA ALA A 169 -24.44 -39.91 71.83
C ALA A 169 -23.71 -38.86 70.98
N ILE A 170 -22.38 -38.72 71.17
CA ILE A 170 -21.53 -37.83 70.38
C ILE A 170 -21.45 -38.29 68.92
N LEU A 171 -21.32 -39.60 68.66
CA LEU A 171 -21.34 -40.16 67.30
C LEU A 171 -22.71 -40.01 66.63
N GLU A 172 -23.81 -40.24 67.36
CA GLU A 172 -25.18 -40.03 66.86
C GLU A 172 -25.43 -38.55 66.52
N PHE A 173 -24.92 -37.60 67.32
CA PHE A 173 -24.95 -36.17 67.01
C PHE A 173 -24.12 -35.84 65.76
N LEU A 174 -22.86 -36.29 65.68
CA LEU A 174 -21.98 -36.06 64.51
C LEU A 174 -22.60 -36.57 63.20
N ILE A 175 -23.29 -37.70 63.22
CA ILE A 175 -23.95 -38.25 62.02
C ILE A 175 -25.11 -37.36 61.56
N VAL A 176 -25.88 -36.79 62.50
CA VAL A 176 -26.95 -35.84 62.16
C VAL A 176 -26.37 -34.52 61.65
N GLU A 177 -25.28 -34.03 62.25
CA GLU A 177 -24.56 -32.82 61.85
C GLU A 177 -23.93 -32.99 60.45
N SER A 178 -23.26 -34.11 60.17
CA SER A 178 -22.69 -34.37 58.84
C SER A 178 -23.78 -34.49 57.77
N LEU A 179 -24.90 -35.16 58.06
CA LEU A 179 -26.04 -35.25 57.14
C LEU A 179 -26.77 -33.92 56.93
N ALA A 180 -26.64 -32.95 57.84
CA ALA A 180 -27.12 -31.59 57.64
C ALA A 180 -26.17 -30.79 56.74
N LEU A 181 -24.86 -30.82 57.05
CA LEU A 181 -23.81 -30.16 56.26
C LEU A 181 -23.74 -30.70 54.82
N GLU A 182 -23.91 -32.00 54.60
CA GLU A 182 -23.97 -32.60 53.27
C GLU A 182 -25.15 -32.06 52.44
N ARG A 183 -26.30 -31.81 53.07
CA ARG A 183 -27.47 -31.20 52.41
C ARG A 183 -27.19 -29.75 52.06
N GLU A 184 -26.68 -28.97 53.01
CA GLU A 184 -26.31 -27.56 52.77
C GLU A 184 -25.28 -27.44 51.63
N LEU A 185 -24.25 -28.29 51.62
CA LEU A 185 -23.24 -28.33 50.57
C LEU A 185 -23.81 -28.70 49.19
N GLU A 186 -24.77 -29.63 49.11
CA GLU A 186 -25.45 -29.94 47.85
C GLU A 186 -26.37 -28.79 47.38
N ASP A 187 -27.01 -28.11 48.33
CA ASP A 187 -27.79 -26.89 48.11
C ASP A 187 -26.92 -25.72 47.61
N TYR A 188 -25.68 -25.58 48.09
CA TYR A 188 -24.72 -24.61 47.55
C TYR A 188 -24.14 -25.05 46.20
N LYS A 189 -23.87 -26.34 46.02
CA LYS A 189 -23.36 -26.94 44.77
C LYS A 189 -24.34 -26.76 43.61
N THR A 190 -25.64 -26.94 43.85
CA THR A 190 -26.69 -26.68 42.84
C THR A 190 -26.78 -25.19 42.48
N LYS A 191 -26.73 -24.28 43.47
CA LYS A 191 -26.69 -22.82 43.25
C LYS A 191 -25.43 -22.38 42.46
N ALA A 192 -24.25 -22.87 42.84
CA ALA A 192 -22.99 -22.55 42.16
C ALA A 192 -22.93 -23.11 40.73
N LEU A 193 -23.48 -24.31 40.50
CA LEU A 193 -23.61 -24.87 39.16
C LEU A 193 -24.56 -24.04 38.30
N ALA A 194 -25.68 -23.52 38.83
CA ALA A 194 -26.61 -22.68 38.08
C ALA A 194 -25.90 -21.47 37.44
N HIS A 195 -25.12 -20.70 38.20
CA HIS A 195 -24.33 -19.58 37.68
C HIS A 195 -23.32 -20.00 36.60
N TYR A 196 -22.66 -21.15 36.75
CA TYR A 196 -21.75 -21.69 35.72
C TYR A 196 -22.48 -22.12 34.42
N PHE A 197 -23.79 -22.39 34.48
CA PHE A 197 -24.62 -22.65 33.31
C PHE A 197 -25.24 -21.37 32.69
N GLU A 198 -25.27 -20.24 33.38
CA GLU A 198 -25.76 -18.97 32.85
C GLU A 198 -24.78 -18.36 31.82
N GLU A 199 -23.48 -18.32 32.13
CA GLU A 199 -22.41 -17.97 31.16
C GLU A 199 -22.48 -18.82 29.87
N LYS A 200 -22.93 -20.07 30.02
CA LYS A 200 -22.93 -21.10 28.97
C LYS A 200 -24.03 -20.91 27.93
N ASN A 201 -25.12 -20.23 28.28
CA ASN A 201 -26.35 -20.20 27.48
C ASN A 201 -26.72 -18.80 26.94
N GLY A 202 -26.37 -17.71 27.63
CA GLY A 202 -26.73 -16.35 27.19
C GLY A 202 -25.67 -15.68 26.31
N LEU A 203 -24.44 -15.56 26.84
CA LEU A 203 -23.42 -14.60 26.37
C LEU A 203 -22.69 -14.98 25.07
N PHE A 204 -23.09 -16.06 24.40
CA PHE A 204 -22.35 -16.62 23.26
C PHE A 204 -22.69 -15.93 21.93
N LEU A 205 -23.97 -15.60 21.72
CA LEU A 205 -24.47 -14.89 20.53
C LEU A 205 -24.61 -13.38 20.76
N GLU A 206 -24.51 -12.92 22.00
CA GLU A 206 -24.58 -11.51 22.35
C GLU A 206 -23.40 -10.73 21.78
N VAL A 207 -23.68 -9.54 21.24
CA VAL A 207 -22.68 -8.65 20.65
C VAL A 207 -21.92 -7.96 21.79
N PRO A 208 -20.59 -8.12 21.90
CA PRO A 208 -19.81 -7.53 22.98
C PRO A 208 -20.02 -6.01 23.03
N SER A 209 -20.15 -5.46 24.24
CA SER A 209 -20.33 -4.02 24.47
C SER A 209 -19.31 -3.17 23.72
N ALA A 210 -18.05 -3.61 23.66
CA ALA A 210 -16.97 -2.98 22.89
C ALA A 210 -17.21 -2.82 21.37
N LEU A 211 -18.09 -3.62 20.75
CA LEU A 211 -18.53 -3.42 19.35
C LEU A 211 -19.73 -2.48 19.25
N LEU A 212 -20.59 -2.45 20.28
CA LEU A 212 -21.74 -1.55 20.34
C LEU A 212 -21.29 -0.11 20.63
N SER A 213 -20.32 0.07 21.53
CA SER A 213 -19.67 1.35 21.84
C SER A 213 -18.58 1.75 20.84
N LEU A 214 -18.37 1.00 19.76
CA LEU A 214 -17.30 1.27 18.80
C LEU A 214 -17.59 2.56 18.02
N GLU A 215 -16.74 3.56 18.18
CA GLU A 215 -16.80 4.82 17.43
C GLU A 215 -16.27 4.57 16.00
N CYS A 216 -17.12 4.83 15.01
CA CYS A 216 -16.81 4.67 13.60
C CYS A 216 -17.69 5.63 12.79
N PRO A 217 -17.12 6.47 11.89
CA PRO A 217 -17.87 7.44 11.11
C PRO A 217 -18.78 6.80 10.05
N TYR A 218 -18.49 5.58 9.63
CA TYR A 218 -19.28 4.84 8.63
C TYR A 218 -20.21 3.84 9.33
N PRO A 219 -21.53 4.09 9.41
CA PRO A 219 -22.47 3.20 10.10
C PRO A 219 -22.54 1.83 9.42
N ASP A 220 -22.44 1.78 8.09
CA ASP A 220 -22.47 0.53 7.31
C ASP A 220 -21.33 -0.41 7.73
N LEU A 221 -20.11 0.11 7.89
CA LEU A 221 -18.96 -0.65 8.36
C LEU A 221 -19.20 -1.23 9.76
N LYS A 222 -19.80 -0.45 10.67
CA LYS A 222 -20.18 -0.92 12.01
C LYS A 222 -21.22 -2.04 11.95
N THR A 223 -22.23 -1.96 11.09
CA THR A 223 -23.21 -3.06 10.91
C THR A 223 -22.59 -4.31 10.29
N LEU A 224 -21.67 -4.16 9.33
CA LEU A 224 -20.92 -5.27 8.72
C LEU A 224 -20.08 -6.00 9.78
N VAL A 225 -19.32 -5.28 10.60
CA VAL A 225 -18.53 -5.85 11.71
C VAL A 225 -19.42 -6.62 12.71
N ILE A 226 -20.58 -6.07 13.08
CA ILE A 226 -21.53 -6.75 13.97
C ILE A 226 -22.12 -8.02 13.32
N ASN A 227 -22.38 -7.99 12.02
CA ASN A 227 -22.91 -9.15 11.28
C ASN A 227 -21.86 -10.25 11.08
N GLU A 228 -20.59 -9.90 10.81
CA GLU A 228 -19.50 -10.89 10.77
C GLU A 228 -19.21 -11.49 12.16
N TYR A 229 -19.32 -10.71 13.24
CA TYR A 229 -19.27 -11.25 14.60
C TYR A 229 -20.37 -12.29 14.82
N ARG A 230 -21.62 -11.98 14.42
CA ARG A 230 -22.76 -12.89 14.57
C ARG A 230 -22.59 -14.18 13.77
N LYS A 231 -22.06 -14.12 12.53
CA LYS A 231 -21.72 -15.30 11.71
C LYS A 231 -20.63 -16.15 12.36
N LEU A 232 -19.60 -15.53 12.93
CA LEU A 232 -18.54 -16.23 13.64
C LEU A 232 -19.10 -16.93 14.89
N ALA A 233 -19.86 -16.19 15.71
CA ALA A 233 -20.49 -16.69 16.93
C ALA A 233 -21.43 -17.88 16.65
N SER A 234 -22.31 -17.78 15.65
CA SER A 234 -23.21 -18.88 15.29
C SER A 234 -22.46 -20.10 14.76
N GLY A 235 -21.41 -19.90 13.96
CA GLY A 235 -20.56 -20.99 13.46
C GLY A 235 -19.81 -21.78 14.53
N TYR A 236 -19.41 -21.13 15.64
CA TYR A 236 -18.88 -21.80 16.83
C TYR A 236 -19.99 -22.43 17.67
N TRP A 237 -21.13 -21.74 17.84
CA TRP A 237 -22.27 -22.19 18.63
C TRP A 237 -22.89 -23.48 18.08
N SER A 238 -23.15 -23.59 16.77
CA SER A 238 -23.71 -24.80 16.17
C SER A 238 -22.79 -26.02 16.34
N LYS A 239 -21.46 -25.85 16.22
CA LYS A 239 -20.48 -26.91 16.48
C LYS A 239 -20.46 -27.33 17.96
N LEU A 240 -20.64 -26.36 18.87
CA LEU A 240 -20.72 -26.62 20.30
C LEU A 240 -22.01 -27.37 20.65
N GLN A 241 -23.14 -27.00 20.05
CA GLN A 241 -24.42 -27.72 20.16
C GLN A 241 -24.32 -29.15 19.62
N GLU A 242 -23.71 -29.36 18.45
CA GLU A 242 -23.47 -30.70 17.88
C GLU A 242 -22.67 -31.58 18.85
N ILE A 243 -21.54 -31.06 19.37
CA ILE A 243 -20.69 -31.76 20.35
C ILE A 243 -21.46 -32.03 21.65
N ASP A 244 -22.24 -31.09 22.18
CA ASP A 244 -23.08 -31.33 23.36
C ASP A 244 -24.21 -32.33 23.09
N GLN A 245 -24.70 -32.45 21.86
CA GLN A 245 -25.68 -33.46 21.45
C GLN A 245 -25.04 -34.85 21.34
N GLN A 246 -23.84 -34.95 20.78
CA GLN A 246 -23.03 -36.18 20.78
C GLN A 246 -22.72 -36.65 22.22
N LEU A 247 -22.34 -35.72 23.12
CA LEU A 247 -22.11 -36.04 24.54
C LEU A 247 -23.38 -36.49 25.26
N LYS A 248 -24.55 -35.86 24.99
CA LYS A 248 -25.85 -36.29 25.54
C LYS A 248 -26.23 -37.70 25.08
N VAL A 249 -25.98 -38.05 23.81
CA VAL A 249 -26.21 -39.41 23.28
C VAL A 249 -25.27 -40.41 23.96
N LEU A 250 -23.99 -40.11 24.09
CA LEU A 250 -23.05 -41.00 24.79
C LEU A 250 -23.40 -41.18 26.27
N TYR A 251 -23.80 -40.13 26.98
CA TYR A 251 -24.19 -40.23 28.39
C TYR A 251 -25.45 -41.07 28.60
N ARG A 252 -26.46 -40.92 27.72
CA ARG A 252 -27.70 -41.74 27.76
C ARG A 252 -27.47 -43.22 27.45
N ASN A 253 -26.40 -43.54 26.73
CA ASN A 253 -26.06 -44.91 26.32
C ASN A 253 -25.13 -45.63 27.33
N ILE A 254 -24.99 -45.10 28.56
CA ILE A 254 -24.14 -45.68 29.62
C ILE A 254 -25.03 -46.22 30.74
N GLU A 255 -25.23 -47.55 30.75
CA GLU A 255 -25.98 -48.30 31.78
C GLU A 255 -25.14 -48.54 33.06
N TRP A 256 -24.39 -47.52 33.50
CA TRP A 256 -23.49 -47.62 34.65
C TRP A 256 -23.97 -46.74 35.80
N LYS A 257 -23.83 -47.24 37.02
CA LYS A 257 -24.04 -46.42 38.23
C LYS A 257 -22.96 -45.35 38.30
N GLU A 258 -23.28 -44.22 38.91
CA GLU A 258 -22.29 -43.17 39.20
C GLU A 258 -21.16 -43.70 40.11
N GLU A 259 -21.50 -44.58 41.05
CA GLU A 259 -20.56 -45.38 41.86
C GLU A 259 -19.60 -46.22 41.00
N ASP A 260 -20.15 -47.05 40.09
CA ASP A 260 -19.36 -47.91 39.19
C ASP A 260 -18.43 -47.07 38.31
N GLN A 261 -18.92 -45.93 37.82
CA GLN A 261 -18.19 -45.03 36.94
C GLN A 261 -17.11 -44.23 37.68
N TRP A 262 -17.34 -43.84 38.93
CA TRP A 262 -16.34 -43.21 39.80
C TRP A 262 -15.20 -44.19 40.13
N VAL A 263 -15.53 -45.45 40.46
CA VAL A 263 -14.53 -46.51 40.64
C VAL A 263 -13.77 -46.73 39.34
N PHE A 264 -14.46 -46.80 38.20
CA PHE A 264 -13.84 -46.98 36.88
C PHE A 264 -12.83 -45.87 36.56
N GLN A 265 -13.21 -44.61 36.72
CA GLN A 265 -12.31 -43.48 36.46
C GLN A 265 -11.14 -43.45 37.44
N THR A 266 -11.41 -43.53 38.74
CA THR A 266 -10.39 -43.49 39.80
C THR A 266 -9.32 -44.57 39.61
N VAL A 267 -9.71 -45.78 39.20
CA VAL A 267 -8.77 -46.88 38.93
C VAL A 267 -8.01 -46.68 37.62
N ILE A 268 -8.58 -46.08 36.57
CA ILE A 268 -7.80 -45.76 35.36
C ILE A 268 -6.77 -44.65 35.63
N ASP A 269 -7.15 -43.62 36.39
CA ASP A 269 -6.28 -42.48 36.72
C ASP A 269 -5.15 -42.84 37.71
N GLN A 270 -5.31 -43.95 38.46
CA GLN A 270 -4.25 -44.57 39.29
C GLN A 270 -3.18 -45.33 38.50
N TYR A 271 -3.44 -45.78 37.28
CA TYR A 271 -2.47 -46.61 36.55
C TYR A 271 -1.78 -45.71 35.53
N PRO A 272 -0.48 -45.39 35.66
CA PRO A 272 0.17 -44.39 34.80
C PRO A 272 0.48 -44.94 33.39
N SER A 273 0.67 -44.03 32.44
CA SER A 273 0.75 -44.35 31.00
C SER A 273 2.06 -45.02 30.56
N ASP A 274 3.12 -44.95 31.37
CA ASP A 274 4.42 -45.59 31.17
C ASP A 274 4.42 -47.11 31.49
N LEU A 275 3.41 -47.58 32.22
CA LEU A 275 3.37 -48.92 32.77
C LEU A 275 3.20 -50.00 31.69
N GLN A 276 4.20 -50.88 31.54
CA GLN A 276 4.08 -52.06 30.68
C GLN A 276 2.89 -52.91 31.12
N GLY A 277 2.00 -53.25 30.18
CA GLY A 277 0.79 -54.00 30.50
C GLY A 277 -0.28 -53.22 31.27
N ARG A 278 -0.23 -51.87 31.33
CA ARG A 278 -1.21 -50.99 31.99
C ARG A 278 -2.66 -51.48 31.88
N ARG A 279 -3.10 -51.75 30.65
CA ARG A 279 -4.48 -52.18 30.32
C ARG A 279 -4.86 -53.54 30.92
N THR A 280 -3.93 -54.50 30.93
CA THR A 280 -4.16 -55.79 31.61
C THR A 280 -4.23 -55.64 33.13
N LEU A 281 -3.51 -54.68 33.71
CA LEU A 281 -3.46 -54.47 35.16
C LEU A 281 -4.69 -53.71 35.69
N TYR A 282 -5.08 -52.58 35.09
CA TYR A 282 -6.31 -51.91 35.54
C TYR A 282 -7.56 -52.75 35.26
N LEU A 283 -7.64 -53.52 34.16
CA LEU A 283 -8.77 -54.42 33.93
C LEU A 283 -8.85 -55.55 34.97
N ASP A 284 -7.71 -56.05 35.47
CA ASP A 284 -7.68 -57.02 36.58
C ASP A 284 -8.20 -56.39 37.88
N VAL A 285 -7.77 -55.18 38.23
CA VAL A 285 -8.23 -54.47 39.44
C VAL A 285 -9.69 -54.03 39.35
N LEU A 286 -10.14 -53.58 38.19
CA LEU A 286 -11.56 -53.27 37.95
C LEU A 286 -12.44 -54.50 38.11
N GLN A 287 -12.00 -55.69 37.67
CA GLN A 287 -12.72 -56.94 37.92
C GLN A 287 -12.74 -57.35 39.41
N ARG A 288 -11.80 -56.87 40.23
CA ARG A 288 -11.77 -57.10 41.69
C ARG A 288 -12.70 -56.14 42.45
N TYR A 289 -12.77 -54.87 42.06
CA TYR A 289 -13.64 -53.88 42.69
C TYR A 289 -15.08 -53.88 42.17
N LEU A 290 -15.31 -54.31 40.92
CA LEU A 290 -16.63 -54.40 40.30
C LEU A 290 -16.95 -55.86 39.90
N PRO A 291 -17.08 -56.80 40.87
CA PRO A 291 -17.30 -58.23 40.59
C PRO A 291 -18.64 -58.51 39.89
N HIS A 292 -19.58 -57.56 39.91
CA HIS A 292 -20.85 -57.57 39.21
C HIS A 292 -20.78 -57.15 37.73
N LYS A 293 -19.61 -56.72 37.23
CA LYS A 293 -19.39 -56.36 35.81
C LYS A 293 -18.47 -57.38 35.15
N SER A 294 -18.80 -57.84 33.94
CA SER A 294 -17.92 -58.75 33.22
C SER A 294 -16.74 -58.01 32.59
N ARG A 295 -15.66 -58.74 32.30
CA ARG A 295 -14.50 -58.22 31.54
C ARG A 295 -14.89 -57.68 30.15
N ARG A 296 -16.00 -58.16 29.57
CA ARG A 296 -16.51 -57.66 28.28
C ARG A 296 -17.11 -56.27 28.46
N ASP A 297 -17.93 -56.08 29.49
CA ASP A 297 -18.62 -54.83 29.79
C ASP A 297 -17.62 -53.73 30.15
N LEU A 298 -16.59 -54.07 30.92
CA LEU A 298 -15.45 -53.20 31.21
C LEU A 298 -14.72 -52.71 29.95
N VAL A 299 -14.51 -53.59 28.96
CA VAL A 299 -13.88 -53.25 27.67
C VAL A 299 -14.82 -52.51 26.71
N VAL A 300 -16.14 -52.66 26.86
CA VAL A 300 -17.13 -51.84 26.15
C VAL A 300 -17.19 -50.43 26.76
N HIS A 301 -17.24 -50.33 28.10
CA HIS A 301 -17.23 -49.06 28.81
C HIS A 301 -15.92 -48.30 28.61
N GLU A 302 -14.76 -48.95 28.63
CA GLU A 302 -13.46 -48.39 28.23
C GLU A 302 -13.52 -47.66 26.87
N LYS A 303 -14.11 -48.30 25.85
CA LYS A 303 -14.28 -47.68 24.52
C LYS A 303 -15.26 -46.51 24.53
N ALA A 304 -16.35 -46.60 25.30
CA ALA A 304 -17.31 -45.51 25.45
C ALA A 304 -16.69 -44.31 26.20
N TRP A 305 -15.95 -44.57 27.27
CA TRP A 305 -15.22 -43.62 28.09
C TRP A 305 -14.14 -42.89 27.28
N HIS A 306 -13.34 -43.61 26.49
CA HIS A 306 -12.38 -42.98 25.57
C HIS A 306 -13.06 -42.06 24.54
N ARG A 307 -14.19 -42.48 23.95
CA ARG A 307 -14.97 -41.63 23.02
C ARG A 307 -15.54 -40.39 23.73
N TYR A 308 -16.10 -40.56 24.92
CA TYR A 308 -16.62 -39.46 25.75
C TYR A 308 -15.51 -38.47 26.12
N HIS A 309 -14.35 -38.94 26.59
CA HIS A 309 -13.21 -38.08 26.91
C HIS A 309 -12.63 -37.36 25.67
N PHE A 310 -12.58 -38.03 24.52
CA PHE A 310 -12.18 -37.41 23.25
C PHE A 310 -13.12 -36.25 22.87
N ILE A 311 -14.44 -36.48 22.85
CA ILE A 311 -15.43 -35.46 22.48
C ILE A 311 -15.51 -34.35 23.55
N ARG A 312 -15.38 -34.68 24.84
CA ARG A 312 -15.28 -33.71 25.94
C ARG A 312 -14.02 -32.83 25.81
N ASN A 313 -12.92 -33.36 25.30
CA ASN A 313 -11.72 -32.58 25.01
C ASN A 313 -11.87 -31.74 23.72
N GLN A 314 -12.51 -32.26 22.67
CA GLN A 314 -12.90 -31.45 21.50
C GLN A 314 -13.79 -30.26 21.91
N ARG A 315 -14.75 -30.47 22.82
CA ARG A 315 -15.59 -29.41 23.42
C ARG A 315 -14.75 -28.33 24.10
N ARG A 316 -13.77 -28.73 24.93
CA ARG A 316 -12.86 -27.81 25.63
C ARG A 316 -12.01 -27.00 24.65
N VAL A 317 -11.43 -27.66 23.64
CA VAL A 317 -10.64 -27.01 22.58
C VAL A 317 -11.51 -26.04 21.78
N LEU A 318 -12.75 -26.40 21.43
CA LEU A 318 -13.65 -25.50 20.69
C LEU A 318 -13.97 -24.21 21.48
N ILE A 319 -14.12 -24.31 22.81
CA ILE A 319 -14.37 -23.14 23.68
C ILE A 319 -13.12 -22.28 23.83
N LEU A 320 -11.93 -22.88 23.96
CA LEU A 320 -10.66 -22.13 23.98
C LEU A 320 -10.43 -21.42 22.63
N ASN A 321 -10.68 -22.10 21.51
CA ASN A 321 -10.59 -21.54 20.17
C ASN A 321 -11.62 -20.41 19.97
N TRP A 322 -12.84 -20.53 20.50
CA TRP A 322 -13.82 -19.44 20.50
C TRP A 322 -13.32 -18.23 21.31
N ALA A 323 -12.80 -18.44 22.53
CA ALA A 323 -12.28 -17.35 23.35
C ALA A 323 -11.11 -16.61 22.68
N GLN A 324 -10.23 -17.34 21.98
CA GLN A 324 -9.16 -16.76 21.16
C GLN A 324 -9.71 -16.03 19.92
N ALA A 325 -10.61 -16.65 19.16
CA ALA A 325 -11.21 -16.07 17.96
C ALA A 325 -12.03 -14.80 18.27
N ARG A 326 -12.79 -14.79 19.38
CA ARG A 326 -13.51 -13.61 19.90
C ARG A 326 -12.55 -12.47 20.23
N LYS A 327 -11.44 -12.74 20.93
CA LYS A 327 -10.41 -11.72 21.23
C LYS A 327 -9.75 -11.19 19.95
N ALA A 328 -9.34 -12.06 19.03
CA ALA A 328 -8.72 -11.66 17.76
C ALA A 328 -9.68 -10.86 16.87
N PHE A 329 -10.97 -11.25 16.81
CA PHE A 329 -12.01 -10.51 16.09
C PHE A 329 -12.22 -9.12 16.69
N LEU A 330 -12.33 -9.01 18.02
CA LEU A 330 -12.49 -7.72 18.69
C LEU A 330 -11.32 -6.77 18.42
N LEU A 331 -10.08 -7.27 18.49
CA LEU A 331 -8.89 -6.48 18.15
C LEU A 331 -8.94 -6.01 16.69
N LYS A 332 -9.22 -6.90 15.73
CA LYS A 332 -9.33 -6.55 14.31
C LYS A 332 -10.46 -5.55 14.04
N ALA A 333 -11.61 -5.70 14.69
CA ALA A 333 -12.73 -4.77 14.57
C ALA A 333 -12.33 -3.36 15.02
N VAL A 334 -11.65 -3.24 16.17
CA VAL A 334 -11.14 -1.97 16.69
C VAL A 334 -10.10 -1.35 15.74
N THR A 335 -9.15 -2.12 15.20
CA THR A 335 -8.18 -1.56 14.23
C THR A 335 -8.87 -1.09 12.95
N THR A 336 -9.79 -1.88 12.38
CA THR A 336 -10.52 -1.46 11.15
C THR A 336 -11.40 -0.23 11.36
N ALA A 337 -11.95 -0.02 12.57
CA ALA A 337 -12.68 1.20 12.89
C ALA A 337 -11.73 2.40 13.07
N ALA A 338 -10.59 2.22 13.73
CA ALA A 338 -9.58 3.28 13.88
C ALA A 338 -8.96 3.69 12.53
N GLU A 339 -8.67 2.73 11.66
CA GLU A 339 -8.25 2.95 10.27
C GLU A 339 -9.30 3.76 9.48
N ALA A 340 -10.58 3.41 9.62
CA ALA A 340 -11.68 4.10 8.97
C ALA A 340 -11.93 5.53 9.53
N SER A 341 -11.76 5.73 10.84
CA SER A 341 -11.82 7.05 11.48
C SER A 341 -10.67 7.95 11.01
N ALA A 342 -9.43 7.43 10.98
CA ALA A 342 -8.28 8.17 10.46
C ALA A 342 -8.45 8.53 8.98
N ALA A 343 -8.97 7.61 8.16
CA ALA A 343 -9.30 7.91 6.76
C ALA A 343 -10.31 9.07 6.66
N HIS A 344 -11.41 9.00 7.40
CA HIS A 344 -12.44 10.05 7.44
C HIS A 344 -11.90 11.42 7.90
N GLU A 345 -11.03 11.44 8.92
CA GLU A 345 -10.36 12.67 9.36
C GLU A 345 -9.49 13.27 8.24
N THR A 346 -8.72 12.45 7.51
CA THR A 346 -7.94 12.96 6.36
C THR A 346 -8.82 13.45 5.22
N GLU A 347 -9.95 12.80 4.94
CA GLU A 347 -10.95 13.27 3.96
C GLU A 347 -11.57 14.61 4.39
N ALA A 348 -11.90 14.78 5.68
CA ALA A 348 -12.41 16.03 6.22
C ALA A 348 -11.37 17.16 6.13
N VAL A 349 -10.09 16.89 6.41
CA VAL A 349 -8.99 17.85 6.22
C VAL A 349 -8.81 18.21 4.73
N LEU A 350 -8.92 17.24 3.82
CA LEU A 350 -8.86 17.48 2.37
C LEU A 350 -10.08 18.27 1.86
N ALA A 351 -11.28 18.04 2.40
CA ALA A 351 -12.46 18.84 2.09
C ALA A 351 -12.30 20.29 2.57
N ASN A 352 -11.89 20.50 3.82
CA ASN A 352 -11.62 21.81 4.40
C ASN A 352 -10.54 22.60 3.65
N THR A 353 -9.47 21.94 3.18
CA THR A 353 -8.42 22.60 2.39
C THR A 353 -8.89 22.96 0.97
N ARG A 354 -9.68 22.09 0.30
CA ARG A 354 -10.34 22.42 -0.98
C ARG A 354 -11.28 23.62 -0.84
N GLN A 355 -12.04 23.71 0.24
CA GLN A 355 -12.97 24.82 0.51
C GLN A 355 -12.21 26.14 0.69
N LYS A 356 -11.15 26.15 1.50
CA LYS A 356 -10.24 27.32 1.65
C LYS A 356 -9.57 27.72 0.34
N GLN A 357 -9.19 26.75 -0.51
CA GLN A 357 -8.66 27.04 -1.85
C GLN A 357 -9.70 27.71 -2.76
N GLN A 358 -10.97 27.28 -2.71
CA GLN A 358 -12.06 27.91 -3.46
C GLN A 358 -12.32 29.36 -2.98
N GLU A 359 -12.32 29.60 -1.67
CA GLU A 359 -12.41 30.94 -1.09
C GLU A 359 -11.26 31.86 -1.53
N ILE A 360 -10.01 31.37 -1.51
CA ILE A 360 -8.85 32.11 -1.98
C ILE A 360 -8.99 32.42 -3.48
N CYS A 361 -9.41 31.46 -4.30
CA CYS A 361 -9.64 31.67 -5.73
C CYS A 361 -10.75 32.69 -6.01
N ALA A 362 -11.85 32.67 -5.25
CA ALA A 362 -12.92 33.66 -5.35
C ALA A 362 -12.42 35.08 -4.98
N ASN A 363 -11.68 35.20 -3.88
CA ASN A 363 -11.08 36.47 -3.44
C ASN A 363 -10.06 37.02 -4.45
N LEU A 364 -9.23 36.16 -5.06
CA LEU A 364 -8.31 36.55 -6.13
C LEU A 364 -9.05 36.98 -7.40
N LYS A 365 -10.10 36.25 -7.81
CA LYS A 365 -10.97 36.60 -8.94
C LYS A 365 -11.61 37.98 -8.75
N ALA A 366 -12.12 38.28 -7.54
CA ALA A 366 -12.67 39.59 -7.20
C ALA A 366 -11.61 40.70 -7.30
N LYS A 367 -10.39 40.50 -6.77
CA LYS A 367 -9.28 41.46 -6.90
C LYS A 367 -8.86 41.69 -8.36
N VAL A 368 -8.83 40.65 -9.18
CA VAL A 368 -8.54 40.75 -10.63
C VAL A 368 -9.62 41.54 -11.37
N LEU A 369 -10.91 41.36 -11.04
CA LEU A 369 -12.00 42.16 -11.63
C LEU A 369 -11.90 43.64 -11.22
N GLN A 370 -11.62 43.94 -9.95
CA GLN A 370 -11.37 45.32 -9.50
C GLN A 370 -10.16 45.95 -10.21
N TRP A 371 -9.09 45.19 -10.43
CA TRP A 371 -7.91 45.68 -11.14
C TRP A 371 -8.17 45.93 -12.63
N LYS A 372 -8.94 45.06 -13.31
CA LYS A 372 -9.40 45.29 -14.69
C LYS A 372 -10.21 46.58 -14.81
N ALA A 373 -11.23 46.75 -13.97
CA ALA A 373 -12.06 47.96 -13.95
C ALA A 373 -11.24 49.24 -13.69
N ARG A 374 -10.27 49.21 -12.77
CA ARG A 374 -9.33 50.32 -12.54
C ARG A 374 -8.45 50.61 -13.76
N ARG A 375 -7.97 49.57 -14.45
CA ARG A 375 -7.13 49.69 -15.66
C ARG A 375 -7.92 50.23 -16.86
N GLU A 376 -9.16 49.80 -17.03
CA GLU A 376 -10.10 50.29 -18.05
C GLU A 376 -10.46 51.76 -17.80
N ALA A 377 -10.79 52.13 -16.56
CA ALA A 377 -11.00 53.53 -16.18
C ALA A 377 -9.76 54.42 -16.44
N ALA A 378 -8.56 53.92 -16.10
CA ALA A 378 -7.30 54.63 -16.39
C ALA A 378 -7.05 54.79 -17.90
N ALA A 379 -7.32 53.75 -18.71
CA ALA A 379 -7.21 53.82 -20.16
C ALA A 379 -8.20 54.83 -20.77
N ASN A 380 -9.44 54.86 -20.29
CA ASN A 380 -10.47 55.82 -20.72
C ASN A 380 -10.05 57.27 -20.38
N LEU A 381 -9.48 57.51 -19.20
CA LEU A 381 -8.92 58.82 -18.83
C LEU A 381 -7.73 59.22 -19.70
N GLN A 382 -6.82 58.28 -20.01
CA GLN A 382 -5.70 58.54 -20.93
C GLN A 382 -6.17 58.86 -22.34
N ALA A 383 -7.19 58.14 -22.86
CA ALA A 383 -7.80 58.41 -24.14
C ALA A 383 -8.46 59.80 -24.19
N ALA A 384 -9.19 60.19 -23.14
CA ALA A 384 -9.79 61.53 -23.04
C ALA A 384 -8.73 62.66 -22.99
N VAL A 385 -7.61 62.45 -22.27
CA VAL A 385 -6.48 63.39 -22.27
C VAL A 385 -5.80 63.46 -23.64
N ALA A 386 -5.64 62.32 -24.33
CA ALA A 386 -5.08 62.27 -25.68
C ALA A 386 -5.98 62.98 -26.71
N ALA A 387 -7.31 62.80 -26.62
CA ALA A 387 -8.28 63.51 -27.47
C ALA A 387 -8.21 65.03 -27.24
N ARG A 388 -8.21 65.50 -25.99
CA ARG A 388 -8.04 66.92 -25.65
C ARG A 388 -6.71 67.50 -26.17
N ARG A 389 -5.63 66.70 -26.19
CA ARG A 389 -4.33 67.07 -26.77
C ARG A 389 -4.32 67.10 -28.29
N LYS A 390 -5.15 66.30 -28.98
CA LYS A 390 -5.32 66.37 -30.45
C LYS A 390 -6.05 67.64 -30.87
N VAL A 391 -7.22 67.92 -30.28
CA VAL A 391 -8.02 69.13 -30.59
C VAL A 391 -7.18 70.40 -30.48
N LYS A 392 -6.43 70.59 -29.39
CA LYS A 392 -5.53 71.75 -29.23
C LYS A 392 -4.46 71.87 -30.32
N LYS A 393 -3.90 70.76 -30.80
CA LYS A 393 -2.93 70.78 -31.91
C LYS A 393 -3.59 71.14 -33.23
N GLU A 394 -4.81 70.66 -33.46
CA GLU A 394 -5.59 70.99 -34.67
C GLU A 394 -6.01 72.46 -34.67
N GLU A 395 -6.35 73.04 -33.51
CA GLU A 395 -6.57 74.48 -33.31
C GLU A 395 -5.30 75.30 -33.58
N GLU A 396 -4.16 74.92 -32.98
CA GLU A 396 -2.85 75.54 -33.25
C GLU A 396 -2.47 75.48 -34.74
N GLU A 397 -2.75 74.36 -35.42
CA GLU A 397 -2.48 74.21 -36.85
C GLU A 397 -3.37 75.11 -37.72
N ARG A 398 -4.65 75.29 -37.38
CA ARG A 398 -5.55 76.24 -38.09
C ARG A 398 -5.01 77.66 -37.98
N LEU A 399 -4.69 78.10 -36.77
CA LEU A 399 -4.12 79.43 -36.49
C LEU A 399 -2.77 79.66 -37.20
N ARG A 400 -1.95 78.62 -37.38
CA ARG A 400 -0.71 78.69 -38.18
C ARG A 400 -1.01 78.85 -39.68
N LYS A 401 -1.94 78.07 -40.22
CA LYS A 401 -2.34 78.11 -41.65
C LYS A 401 -2.96 79.47 -42.03
N GLU A 402 -3.79 80.03 -41.17
CA GLU A 402 -4.39 81.37 -41.34
C GLU A 402 -3.31 82.47 -41.40
N ARG A 403 -2.36 82.47 -40.46
CA ARG A 403 -1.23 83.42 -40.45
C ARG A 403 -0.35 83.29 -41.71
N GLU A 404 -0.13 82.08 -42.20
CA GLU A 404 0.63 81.87 -43.44
C GLU A 404 -0.12 82.39 -44.68
N MET A 405 -1.44 82.20 -44.75
CA MET A 405 -2.26 82.73 -45.84
C MET A 405 -2.22 84.27 -45.90
N ILE A 406 -2.25 84.96 -44.76
CA ILE A 406 -2.09 86.42 -44.68
C ILE A 406 -0.71 86.83 -45.21
N ARG A 407 0.36 86.15 -44.82
CA ARG A 407 1.73 86.42 -45.29
C ARG A 407 1.86 86.27 -46.81
N ARG A 408 1.32 85.17 -47.36
CA ARG A 408 1.31 84.88 -48.80
C ARG A 408 0.48 85.88 -49.61
N ALA A 409 -0.56 86.49 -49.03
CA ALA A 409 -1.32 87.57 -49.67
C ALA A 409 -0.48 88.85 -49.79
N GLN A 410 0.17 89.27 -48.70
CA GLN A 410 1.07 90.43 -48.67
C GLN A 410 2.27 90.27 -49.62
N GLU A 411 2.82 89.06 -49.74
CA GLU A 411 3.87 88.73 -50.72
C GLU A 411 3.37 88.91 -52.16
N LYS A 412 2.16 88.43 -52.49
CA LYS A 412 1.56 88.58 -53.84
C LYS A 412 1.32 90.05 -54.23
N GLU A 413 0.92 90.90 -53.29
CA GLU A 413 0.71 92.33 -53.59
C GLU A 413 2.01 93.07 -53.91
N LYS A 414 3.10 92.77 -53.19
CA LYS A 414 4.44 93.31 -53.49
C LYS A 414 4.89 92.91 -54.89
N VAL A 415 4.68 91.65 -55.27
CA VAL A 415 4.99 91.14 -56.62
C VAL A 415 4.19 91.87 -57.70
N LYS A 416 2.88 92.11 -57.49
CA LYS A 416 2.04 92.85 -58.46
C LYS A 416 2.57 94.26 -58.75
N LYS A 417 2.99 95.01 -57.72
CA LYS A 417 3.52 96.38 -57.88
C LYS A 417 4.80 96.40 -58.73
N TYR A 418 5.74 95.51 -58.44
CA TYR A 418 6.99 95.36 -59.19
C TYR A 418 6.78 95.07 -60.69
N TRP A 419 5.80 94.22 -61.05
CA TRP A 419 5.52 93.94 -62.47
C TRP A 419 4.92 95.13 -63.23
N ALA A 420 4.14 95.99 -62.56
CA ALA A 420 3.60 97.20 -63.19
C ALA A 420 4.70 98.22 -63.53
N GLU A 421 5.64 98.47 -62.61
CA GLU A 421 6.80 99.33 -62.84
C GLU A 421 7.70 98.81 -63.99
N LYS A 422 7.75 97.50 -64.18
CA LYS A 422 8.52 96.86 -65.26
C LYS A 422 7.82 96.97 -66.63
N GLN A 423 6.49 97.08 -66.68
CA GLN A 423 5.73 97.26 -67.93
C GLN A 423 5.89 98.67 -68.50
N LEU A 424 5.83 99.71 -67.67
CA LEU A 424 6.03 101.11 -68.11
C LEU A 424 7.39 101.30 -68.82
N LYS A 425 8.46 100.76 -68.23
CA LYS A 425 9.83 100.80 -68.78
C LYS A 425 10.01 100.02 -70.08
N TRP A 426 9.07 99.13 -70.42
CA TRP A 426 9.06 98.41 -71.70
C TRP A 426 8.44 99.29 -72.79
N GLN A 427 7.31 99.93 -72.50
CA GLN A 427 6.61 100.84 -73.43
C GLN A 427 7.49 102.04 -73.82
N GLU A 428 8.16 102.65 -72.83
CA GLU A 428 9.15 103.72 -73.08
C GLU A 428 10.30 103.29 -74.02
N GLN A 429 10.58 101.98 -74.15
CA GLN A 429 11.65 101.47 -75.00
C GLN A 429 11.14 101.14 -76.42
N GLU A 430 9.94 100.56 -76.54
CA GLU A 430 9.31 100.25 -77.83
C GLU A 430 9.09 101.51 -78.69
N GLU A 431 8.69 102.65 -78.09
CA GLU A 431 8.55 103.92 -78.81
C GLU A 431 9.86 104.43 -79.44
N LYS A 432 10.99 104.22 -78.75
CA LYS A 432 12.33 104.65 -79.23
C LYS A 432 12.82 103.78 -80.39
N ASP A 433 12.54 102.48 -80.34
CA ASP A 433 12.98 101.55 -81.38
C ASP A 433 12.05 101.59 -82.62
N LEU A 434 10.77 101.97 -82.47
CA LEU A 434 9.88 102.29 -83.60
C LEU A 434 10.39 103.47 -84.45
N GLN A 435 10.85 104.55 -83.82
CA GLN A 435 11.36 105.74 -84.52
C GLN A 435 12.55 105.40 -85.45
N ARG A 436 13.50 104.60 -84.95
CA ARG A 436 14.65 104.10 -85.74
C ARG A 436 14.24 103.21 -86.92
N LEU A 437 13.13 102.48 -86.79
CA LEU A 437 12.64 101.55 -87.81
C LEU A 437 12.09 102.31 -89.03
N GLU A 438 11.51 103.50 -88.84
CA GLU A 438 11.05 104.35 -89.94
C GLU A 438 12.19 104.98 -90.75
N GLU A 439 13.29 105.35 -90.11
CA GLU A 439 14.50 105.85 -90.78
C GLU A 439 15.11 104.79 -91.71
N LEU A 440 15.23 103.55 -91.21
CA LEU A 440 15.72 102.41 -91.99
C LEU A 440 14.80 102.07 -93.17
N ARG A 441 13.47 102.23 -93.03
CA ARG A 441 12.51 101.99 -94.13
C ARG A 441 12.73 102.93 -95.32
N LYS A 442 13.08 104.19 -95.09
CA LYS A 442 13.36 105.18 -96.16
C LYS A 442 14.57 104.74 -97.00
N LEU A 443 15.68 104.39 -96.34
CA LEU A 443 16.91 103.90 -97.00
C LEU A 443 16.72 102.59 -97.79
N MET A 444 15.79 101.73 -97.36
CA MET A 444 15.46 100.49 -98.07
C MET A 444 14.65 100.74 -99.35
N ALA A 445 13.75 101.74 -99.37
CA ALA A 445 12.94 102.07 -100.54
C ALA A 445 13.80 102.55 -101.73
N GLU A 446 14.81 103.39 -101.48
CA GLU A 446 15.73 103.89 -102.50
C GLU A 446 16.55 102.79 -103.18
N ARG A 447 16.93 101.75 -102.43
CA ARG A 447 17.65 100.58 -102.97
C ARG A 447 16.74 99.69 -103.81
N ALA A 448 15.48 99.52 -103.38
CA ALA A 448 14.51 98.66 -104.06
C ALA A 448 14.17 99.11 -105.50
N VAL A 449 14.31 100.40 -105.83
CA VAL A 449 14.15 100.90 -107.21
C VAL A 449 15.25 100.35 -108.12
N LYS A 450 16.52 100.41 -107.68
CA LYS A 450 17.69 100.01 -108.49
C LYS A 450 17.76 98.50 -108.73
N ASP A 451 17.30 97.68 -107.79
CA ASP A 451 17.22 96.22 -107.98
C ASP A 451 16.15 95.78 -108.98
N ARG A 452 15.02 96.51 -109.11
CA ARG A 452 13.93 96.18 -110.06
C ARG A 452 14.39 96.16 -111.52
N GLU A 453 15.28 97.07 -111.89
CA GLU A 453 15.82 97.16 -113.25
C GLU A 453 16.75 95.97 -113.56
N ARG A 454 17.62 95.61 -112.61
CA ARG A 454 18.56 94.48 -112.75
C ARG A 454 17.84 93.12 -112.81
N VAL A 455 16.64 92.99 -112.25
CA VAL A 455 15.83 91.75 -112.32
C VAL A 455 15.22 91.55 -113.70
N LYS A 456 14.61 92.59 -114.31
CA LYS A 456 13.99 92.49 -115.64
C LYS A 456 14.97 92.00 -116.72
N PHE A 457 16.19 92.52 -116.71
CA PHE A 457 17.26 92.09 -117.63
C PHE A 457 17.60 90.59 -117.51
N ARG A 458 17.51 90.02 -116.30
CA ARG A 458 17.81 88.59 -116.06
C ARG A 458 16.68 87.65 -116.46
N GLN A 459 15.42 88.10 -116.46
CA GLN A 459 14.28 87.28 -116.92
C GLN A 459 14.35 87.03 -118.43
N ALA A 460 14.53 88.08 -119.24
CA ALA A 460 14.63 87.97 -120.70
C ALA A 460 15.77 87.03 -121.17
N LEU A 461 16.88 86.97 -120.42
CA LEU A 461 18.01 86.09 -120.71
C LEU A 461 17.70 84.60 -120.44
N LEU A 462 16.78 84.29 -119.52
CA LEU A 462 16.38 82.92 -119.20
C LEU A 462 15.33 82.38 -120.17
N GLU A 463 14.37 83.20 -120.59
CA GLU A 463 13.31 82.82 -121.54
C GLU A 463 13.90 82.37 -122.88
N ARG A 464 14.89 83.09 -123.41
CA ARG A 464 15.60 82.74 -124.65
C ARG A 464 16.25 81.34 -124.58
N ARG A 465 16.95 81.03 -123.49
CA ARG A 465 17.61 79.72 -123.26
C ARG A 465 16.63 78.56 -123.08
N LEU A 466 15.38 78.84 -122.68
CA LEU A 466 14.33 77.82 -122.55
C LEU A 466 13.67 77.46 -123.88
N LEU A 467 13.70 78.35 -124.87
CA LEU A 467 13.25 78.06 -126.23
C LEU A 467 14.30 77.23 -126.97
N GLU A 468 15.55 77.69 -126.98
CA GLU A 468 16.70 77.01 -127.60
C GLU A 468 16.84 75.53 -127.15
N LYS A 469 16.53 75.22 -125.87
CA LYS A 469 16.52 73.84 -125.35
C LYS A 469 15.34 72.96 -125.81
N LYS A 470 14.18 73.55 -126.15
CA LYS A 470 13.00 72.77 -126.59
C LYS A 470 13.13 72.31 -128.04
N GLU A 471 13.78 73.10 -128.87
CA GLU A 471 14.00 72.79 -130.28
C GLU A 471 14.98 71.61 -130.44
N LEU A 472 16.07 71.60 -129.65
CA LEU A 472 17.02 70.47 -129.60
C LEU A 472 16.36 69.16 -129.17
N ALA A 473 15.58 69.17 -128.08
CA ALA A 473 14.92 67.96 -127.57
C ALA A 473 13.92 67.34 -128.57
N LEU A 474 13.32 68.14 -129.47
CA LEU A 474 12.44 67.67 -130.55
C LEU A 474 13.21 67.10 -131.76
N GLN A 475 14.51 67.36 -131.86
CA GLN A 475 15.40 66.72 -132.84
C GLN A 475 15.95 65.40 -132.30
N GLU A 476 16.45 65.41 -131.05
CA GLU A 476 17.01 64.23 -130.37
C GLU A 476 15.99 63.07 -130.33
N ALA A 477 14.74 63.34 -129.95
CA ALA A 477 13.68 62.32 -129.88
C ALA A 477 13.38 61.63 -131.23
N ARG A 478 13.56 62.33 -132.36
CA ARG A 478 13.36 61.74 -133.70
C ARG A 478 14.50 60.81 -134.07
N GLU A 479 15.74 61.16 -133.69
CA GLU A 479 16.87 60.26 -133.92
C GLU A 479 16.79 59.01 -133.02
N GLU A 480 16.24 59.11 -131.81
CA GLU A 480 16.06 57.94 -130.94
C GLU A 480 15.06 56.92 -131.50
N GLU A 481 13.94 57.37 -132.08
CA GLU A 481 13.00 56.48 -132.78
C GLU A 481 13.61 55.74 -133.98
N GLU A 482 14.62 56.30 -134.65
CA GLU A 482 15.35 55.60 -135.72
C GLU A 482 16.44 54.67 -135.16
N LYS A 483 17.12 55.08 -134.07
CA LYS A 483 18.13 54.26 -133.39
C LYS A 483 17.55 53.01 -132.74
N GLU A 484 16.35 53.05 -132.13
CA GLU A 484 15.73 51.87 -131.54
C GLU A 484 15.41 50.79 -132.60
N LYS A 485 14.90 51.20 -133.77
CA LYS A 485 14.64 50.29 -134.91
C LYS A 485 15.92 49.58 -135.39
N CYS A 486 17.08 50.25 -135.32
CA CYS A 486 18.38 49.63 -135.59
C CYS A 486 18.88 48.74 -134.44
N LEU A 487 18.59 49.08 -133.19
CA LEU A 487 19.04 48.33 -132.01
C LEU A 487 18.28 47.03 -131.79
N GLU A 488 17.00 46.92 -132.17
CA GLU A 488 16.29 45.64 -132.13
C GLU A 488 16.88 44.61 -133.10
N ALA A 489 17.34 45.04 -134.27
CA ALA A 489 18.05 44.18 -135.22
C ALA A 489 19.40 43.68 -134.66
N LEU A 490 20.13 44.53 -133.92
CA LEU A 490 21.43 44.20 -133.32
C LEU A 490 21.33 43.38 -132.03
N ARG A 491 20.25 43.49 -131.26
CA ARG A 491 20.03 42.73 -130.00
C ARG A 491 19.96 41.20 -130.21
N GLN A 492 19.91 40.72 -131.45
CA GLN A 492 19.94 39.30 -131.78
C GLN A 492 21.37 38.68 -131.77
N GLN A 493 22.45 39.44 -131.47
CA GLN A 493 23.84 39.01 -131.72
C GLN A 493 24.92 39.29 -130.61
N VAL A 494 24.86 38.61 -129.44
CA VAL A 494 26.00 38.23 -128.52
C VAL A 494 26.57 39.30 -127.49
N ALA A 495 27.37 38.90 -126.45
CA ALA A 495 27.76 39.71 -125.23
C ALA A 495 29.09 39.25 -124.45
N VAL A 496 29.57 39.98 -123.37
CA VAL A 496 30.42 39.59 -122.14
C VAL A 496 31.42 40.69 -121.54
N VAL A 497 32.26 40.47 -120.48
CA VAL A 497 32.49 41.35 -119.24
C VAL A 497 33.87 41.20 -118.43
N ALA A 498 34.24 42.15 -117.50
CA ALA A 498 35.24 42.15 -116.34
C ALA A 498 36.50 43.10 -116.41
N LYS A 499 37.40 43.47 -115.42
CA LYS A 499 37.92 43.02 -114.06
C LYS A 499 38.35 44.20 -113.05
N LEU A 500 39.38 44.07 -112.15
CA LEU A 500 39.79 44.94 -110.96
C LEU A 500 41.31 44.87 -110.51
N ASP A 501 41.82 45.72 -109.57
CA ASP A 501 43.24 45.81 -109.05
C ASP A 501 43.45 46.34 -107.57
N PRO A 502 44.55 46.05 -106.79
CA PRO A 502 44.73 46.42 -105.36
C PRO A 502 46.11 46.94 -104.83
N ALA A 503 46.20 48.11 -104.17
CA ALA A 503 47.46 48.60 -103.54
C ALA A 503 47.37 49.39 -102.20
N ARG A 504 46.18 49.62 -101.62
CA ARG A 504 45.94 50.68 -100.62
C ARG A 504 46.18 50.33 -99.13
N VAL A 505 47.11 49.42 -98.82
CA VAL A 505 47.01 48.59 -97.58
C VAL A 505 48.00 48.90 -96.45
N VAL A 506 49.12 49.62 -96.66
CA VAL A 506 50.27 49.59 -95.73
C VAL A 506 50.78 50.98 -95.30
N ALA A 507 50.15 51.62 -94.30
CA ALA A 507 50.69 52.82 -93.62
C ALA A 507 50.06 53.07 -92.22
N ASP A 508 50.89 53.31 -91.19
CA ASP A 508 50.46 53.57 -89.80
C ASP A 508 50.50 55.07 -89.42
N THR A 509 49.65 55.50 -88.47
CA THR A 509 49.57 56.91 -88.04
C THR A 509 49.34 57.13 -86.54
N VAL A 510 50.04 58.14 -86.00
CA VAL A 510 49.83 58.92 -84.74
C VAL A 510 49.60 58.18 -83.41
N ALA A 511 48.63 57.27 -83.30
CA ALA A 511 48.13 56.74 -82.02
C ALA A 511 49.15 55.90 -81.22
N SER A 512 50.21 55.41 -81.86
CA SER A 512 51.25 54.59 -81.22
C SER A 512 52.19 55.37 -80.29
N LYS A 513 52.41 56.67 -80.52
CA LYS A 513 53.43 57.46 -79.79
C LYS A 513 53.08 57.75 -78.33
N ALA A 514 51.81 57.63 -77.93
CA ALA A 514 51.35 57.96 -76.57
C ALA A 514 51.68 56.91 -75.49
N ARG A 515 52.32 55.77 -75.83
CA ARG A 515 52.60 54.67 -74.88
C ARG A 515 53.97 54.68 -74.21
N MET A 516 54.87 55.58 -74.61
CA MET A 516 56.28 55.63 -74.16
C MET A 516 56.50 56.76 -73.14
N GLY A 517 55.91 56.64 -71.95
CA GLY A 517 55.88 57.72 -70.94
C GLY A 517 57.26 58.11 -70.41
N ILE A 518 57.65 59.37 -70.62
CA ILE A 518 58.87 60.03 -70.13
C ILE A 518 58.48 61.47 -69.77
N GLY A 519 58.88 62.00 -68.59
CA GLY A 519 58.92 63.47 -68.41
C GLY A 519 58.67 64.11 -67.04
N THR A 520 58.27 63.40 -65.98
CA THR A 520 58.07 64.02 -64.64
C THR A 520 58.55 63.11 -63.50
N ASN A 521 59.53 63.60 -62.73
CA ASN A 521 60.10 62.93 -61.57
C ASN A 521 59.83 63.76 -60.30
N GLU A 522 59.15 63.17 -59.31
CA GLU A 522 59.21 63.57 -57.88
C GLU A 522 59.24 62.28 -57.03
N GLU A 523 59.75 62.34 -55.80
CA GLU A 523 60.50 61.23 -55.21
C GLU A 523 59.72 60.26 -54.29
N PHE A 524 60.37 59.14 -53.92
CA PHE A 524 59.78 58.00 -53.22
C PHE A 524 60.03 58.00 -51.70
N ASP A 525 58.96 58.10 -50.89
CA ASP A 525 58.98 57.72 -49.47
C ASP A 525 58.83 56.19 -49.29
N LEU A 526 59.96 55.49 -49.11
CA LEU A 526 60.02 54.04 -48.96
C LEU A 526 59.69 53.53 -47.55
N GLN A 527 58.43 53.66 -47.12
CA GLN A 527 57.92 52.90 -45.96
C GLN A 527 56.41 52.56 -45.98
N LYS A 528 55.86 52.28 -47.17
CA LYS A 528 54.50 51.73 -47.34
C LYS A 528 54.56 50.24 -47.69
N PRO A 529 53.75 49.36 -47.07
CA PRO A 529 53.65 47.97 -47.49
C PRO A 529 53.05 47.88 -48.90
N LEU A 530 53.47 46.87 -49.67
CA LEU A 530 53.07 46.65 -51.07
C LEU A 530 51.55 46.46 -51.28
N PHE A 531 50.79 46.21 -50.21
CA PHE A 531 49.33 46.21 -50.21
C PHE A 531 48.79 46.98 -49.01
N GLN A 532 47.76 47.80 -49.23
CA GLN A 532 47.09 48.54 -48.18
C GLN A 532 46.16 47.61 -47.39
N LEU A 533 46.62 47.15 -46.22
CA LEU A 533 45.84 46.26 -45.36
C LEU A 533 44.63 47.01 -44.76
N HIS A 534 43.45 46.79 -45.34
CA HIS A 534 42.17 47.29 -44.82
C HIS A 534 41.66 46.45 -43.63
N THR A 535 42.50 46.24 -42.62
CA THR A 535 42.14 45.65 -41.34
C THR A 535 41.51 46.69 -40.41
N TYR A 536 40.64 46.24 -39.50
CA TYR A 536 40.06 47.12 -38.48
C TYR A 536 41.16 47.63 -37.52
N SER A 537 41.16 48.94 -37.25
CA SER A 537 41.98 49.52 -36.17
C SER A 537 41.39 49.14 -34.80
N GLU A 538 42.23 49.05 -33.76
CA GLU A 538 41.77 48.83 -32.37
C GLU A 538 40.67 49.81 -31.96
N GLN A 539 40.79 51.08 -32.35
CA GLN A 539 39.77 52.11 -32.08
C GLN A 539 38.44 51.84 -32.79
N GLN A 540 38.46 51.17 -33.95
CA GLN A 540 37.26 50.75 -34.66
C GLN A 540 36.65 49.49 -34.02
N ILE A 541 37.49 48.56 -33.56
CA ILE A 541 37.04 47.36 -32.82
C ILE A 541 36.37 47.77 -31.50
N ILE A 542 37.02 48.64 -30.72
CA ILE A 542 36.53 49.18 -29.45
C ILE A 542 35.32 50.12 -29.65
N SER A 543 35.00 50.53 -30.88
CA SER A 543 33.82 51.38 -31.14
C SER A 543 32.47 50.65 -31.00
N ASP A 544 32.44 49.31 -31.05
CA ASP A 544 31.17 48.56 -30.90
C ASP A 544 30.70 48.54 -29.43
N PRO A 545 29.48 49.00 -29.13
CA PRO A 545 28.96 49.03 -27.75
C PRO A 545 28.82 47.65 -27.12
N ARG A 546 28.61 46.59 -27.90
CA ARG A 546 28.57 45.20 -27.40
C ARG A 546 29.92 44.76 -26.87
N LEU A 547 30.99 45.05 -27.63
CA LEU A 547 32.34 44.67 -27.24
C LEU A 547 32.80 45.45 -26.01
N ARG A 548 32.51 46.76 -25.93
CA ARG A 548 32.81 47.57 -24.73
C ARG A 548 32.15 47.03 -23.47
N VAL A 549 30.90 46.57 -23.55
CA VAL A 549 30.20 46.00 -22.39
C VAL A 549 30.67 44.57 -22.09
N GLU A 550 31.04 43.76 -23.09
CA GLU A 550 31.67 42.45 -22.86
C GLU A 550 33.01 42.60 -22.13
N LEU A 551 33.88 43.51 -22.58
CA LEU A 551 35.16 43.80 -21.96
C LEU A 551 35.00 44.30 -20.53
N ALA A 552 34.10 45.26 -20.27
CA ALA A 552 33.84 45.74 -18.91
C ALA A 552 33.27 44.63 -17.99
N LEU A 553 32.42 43.74 -18.51
CA LEU A 553 31.92 42.57 -17.78
C LEU A 553 33.00 41.49 -17.58
N ARG A 554 34.02 41.44 -18.44
CA ARG A 554 35.17 40.54 -18.35
C ARG A 554 36.19 41.03 -17.33
N GLU A 555 36.50 42.33 -17.35
CA GLU A 555 37.31 43.03 -16.33
C GLU A 555 36.68 42.91 -14.94
N ALA A 556 35.37 43.12 -14.83
CA ALA A 556 34.62 42.90 -13.58
C ALA A 556 34.41 41.40 -13.21
N GLY A 557 34.89 40.45 -14.03
CA GLY A 557 34.70 39.00 -13.84
C GLY A 557 33.28 38.47 -14.11
N LEU A 558 32.28 39.34 -14.21
CA LEU A 558 30.84 39.02 -14.32
C LEU A 558 30.40 38.37 -15.65
N HIS A 559 31.26 38.32 -16.67
CA HIS A 559 30.95 37.80 -18.03
C HIS A 559 30.29 36.41 -18.09
N LYS A 560 30.47 35.53 -17.08
CA LYS A 560 29.84 34.20 -17.01
C LYS A 560 28.46 34.16 -16.35
N THR A 561 28.02 35.25 -15.70
CA THR A 561 26.76 35.32 -14.95
C THR A 561 25.52 35.23 -15.84
N ARG A 562 24.35 34.87 -15.27
CA ARG A 562 23.07 34.91 -15.99
C ARG A 562 22.74 36.33 -16.48
N TYR A 563 22.97 37.34 -15.63
CA TYR A 563 22.79 38.75 -15.94
C TYR A 563 23.56 39.20 -17.19
N ALA A 564 24.85 38.82 -17.32
CA ALA A 564 25.64 39.10 -18.52
C ALA A 564 25.05 38.42 -19.79
N LYS A 565 24.59 37.17 -19.66
CA LYS A 565 23.97 36.41 -20.76
C LYS A 565 22.61 36.97 -21.19
N GLU A 566 21.87 37.59 -20.27
CA GLU A 566 20.57 38.22 -20.55
C GLU A 566 20.73 39.61 -21.18
N ILE A 567 21.77 40.38 -20.82
CA ILE A 567 21.99 41.75 -21.32
C ILE A 567 22.73 41.80 -22.66
N LEU A 568 23.79 41.02 -22.87
CA LEU A 568 24.61 41.10 -24.09
C LEU A 568 23.80 40.93 -25.40
N PRO A 569 22.74 40.09 -25.49
CA PRO A 569 21.88 40.02 -26.68
C PRO A 569 21.01 41.27 -26.90
N GLN A 570 20.62 41.98 -25.84
CA GLN A 570 19.71 43.13 -25.89
C GLN A 570 20.38 44.42 -26.39
N ILE A 571 21.70 44.53 -26.23
CA ILE A 571 22.48 45.65 -26.77
C ILE A 571 22.46 45.57 -28.31
N PRO A 572 22.11 46.63 -29.05
CA PRO A 572 22.16 46.62 -30.51
C PRO A 572 23.62 46.70 -31.02
N PRO A 573 23.94 46.13 -32.20
CA PRO A 573 25.23 46.32 -32.84
C PRO A 573 25.39 47.76 -33.38
N LEU A 574 26.64 48.21 -33.59
CA LEU A 574 26.93 49.57 -34.06
C LEU A 574 26.25 49.94 -35.40
N LYS A 575 25.97 48.95 -36.25
CA LYS A 575 25.11 49.07 -37.42
C LYS A 575 24.02 48.01 -37.35
N LEU A 576 22.76 48.43 -37.36
CA LEU A 576 21.62 47.50 -37.45
C LEU A 576 21.69 46.71 -38.78
N PRO A 577 21.22 45.45 -38.81
CA PRO A 577 21.08 44.71 -40.06
C PRO A 577 20.12 45.43 -41.01
N ARG A 578 20.26 45.19 -42.32
CA ARG A 578 19.34 45.77 -43.30
C ARG A 578 17.98 45.10 -43.20
N ARG A 579 16.89 45.80 -43.55
CA ARG A 579 15.50 45.31 -43.42
C ARG A 579 15.24 44.02 -44.22
N ASP A 580 15.94 43.84 -45.32
CA ASP A 580 15.98 42.66 -46.19
C ASP A 580 16.67 41.43 -45.57
N THR A 581 17.33 41.56 -44.42
CA THR A 581 17.99 40.47 -43.68
C THR A 581 17.41 40.22 -42.27
N GLU A 582 16.22 40.75 -41.98
CA GLU A 582 15.49 40.40 -40.75
C GLU A 582 14.88 38.98 -40.82
N SER A 583 15.55 38.01 -40.19
CA SER A 583 15.00 36.65 -40.05
C SER A 583 13.79 36.63 -39.11
N THR A 584 12.60 36.29 -39.62
CA THR A 584 11.36 36.14 -38.83
C THR A 584 11.35 34.94 -37.88
N ALA A 585 12.30 34.00 -38.01
CA ALA A 585 12.34 32.73 -37.31
C ALA A 585 12.41 32.81 -35.76
N PHE A 586 12.70 33.97 -35.18
CA PHE A 586 12.87 34.17 -33.73
C PHE A 586 12.03 35.33 -33.15
N LYS A 587 10.91 35.71 -33.80
CA LYS A 587 9.94 36.66 -33.23
C LYS A 587 8.88 35.88 -32.45
N MET A 588 8.93 35.96 -31.11
CA MET A 588 7.85 35.63 -30.17
C MET A 588 7.09 36.90 -29.77
#